data_AF-A0A4R1MVE5-F1
#
_entry.id   AF-A0A4R1MVE5-F1
#
_cell.length_a   1.000
_cell.length_b   1.000
_cell.length_c   1.000
_cell.angle_alpha   90.00
_cell.angle_beta   90.00
_cell.angle_gamma   90.00
#
_symmetry.space_group_name_H-M   'P 1'
#
loop_
_entity.id
_entity.type
_entity.pdbx_description
1 polymer ?
#
loop_
_entity_poly.entity_id
_entity_poly.type
_entity_poly.pdbx_seq_one_letter_code
_entity_poly.pdbx_strand_id
1 'polypeptide(L)'
;MTALRPAKLLAVTATGTAVCLSVLAGWQRGGTLPERVVWVAIGVVLVVSAHLLPTLLRRTPVKVRLMGYLLWGACMVTACYGHATFFTLAQQHAGDVRASAVTDDVTDIAARPTRALTPVMEERATVTRELALAKVRHCSRDCAGLEARRVTLAAKVDALNAEADEIRRQQAGHDRVMAVRDALRADPVTSRLATLFGVSTARVDMLSGLAFAAVLEGVACLFWTVALRSTSLPASVPVVSEAMPTEAPPVANVSVMPQQPVTASHAEEIVSREAVMGRHAAVTGGNPPRDDPVTPLPDVSSDGDVSRLVDDIAAGRVRATVADIRRYLGCSQARASALRRQLVELAPTN
;
A
#
# COMPACT_ATOMS: atom_id res chain seq x y z
N MET A 1 28.85 -23.14 -23.89
CA MET A 1 28.76 -23.73 -22.52
C MET A 1 28.89 -22.70 -21.39
N THR A 2 29.43 -21.49 -21.62
CA THR A 2 29.74 -20.49 -20.58
C THR A 2 28.51 -19.79 -19.95
N ALA A 3 27.42 -19.58 -20.70
CA ALA A 3 26.21 -18.91 -20.19
C ALA A 3 25.27 -19.79 -19.35
N LEU A 4 25.50 -21.12 -19.30
CA LEU A 4 24.59 -22.07 -18.64
C LEU A 4 24.68 -22.04 -17.11
N ARG A 5 25.89 -21.87 -16.56
CA ARG A 5 26.16 -21.77 -15.13
C ARG A 5 25.60 -20.49 -14.51
N PRO A 6 25.78 -19.28 -15.11
CA PRO A 6 25.21 -18.07 -14.54
C PRO A 6 23.68 -18.06 -14.60
N ALA A 7 23.05 -18.55 -15.68
CA ALA A 7 21.59 -18.61 -15.76
C ALA A 7 20.94 -19.48 -14.67
N LYS A 8 21.56 -20.63 -14.34
CA LYS A 8 21.13 -21.50 -13.23
C LYS A 8 21.28 -20.81 -11.88
N LEU A 9 22.41 -20.12 -11.65
CA LEU A 9 22.65 -19.37 -10.41
C LEU A 9 21.61 -18.23 -10.24
N LEU A 10 21.33 -17.48 -11.30
CA LEU A 10 20.32 -16.42 -11.30
C LEU A 10 18.90 -16.98 -11.08
N ALA A 11 18.58 -18.14 -11.66
CA ALA A 11 17.30 -18.79 -11.44
C ALA A 11 17.12 -19.24 -9.98
N VAL A 12 18.16 -19.85 -9.38
CA VAL A 12 18.13 -20.30 -7.97
C VAL A 12 18.04 -19.13 -7.02
N THR A 13 18.80 -18.06 -7.25
CA THR A 13 18.74 -16.85 -6.42
C THR A 13 17.38 -16.17 -6.52
N ALA A 14 16.82 -16.02 -7.72
CA ALA A 14 15.48 -15.45 -7.91
C ALA A 14 14.38 -16.31 -7.23
N THR A 15 14.40 -17.64 -7.39
CA THR A 15 13.48 -18.53 -6.67
C THR A 15 13.69 -18.44 -5.16
N GLY A 16 14.93 -18.38 -4.68
CA GLY A 16 15.24 -18.23 -3.27
C GLY A 16 14.65 -16.94 -2.68
N THR A 17 14.76 -15.82 -3.41
CA THR A 17 14.14 -14.57 -2.99
C THR A 17 12.61 -14.66 -2.95
N ALA A 18 11.98 -15.24 -3.97
CA ALA A 18 10.53 -15.44 -4.00
C ALA A 18 10.05 -16.37 -2.86
N VAL A 19 10.77 -17.46 -2.60
CA VAL A 19 10.49 -18.36 -1.47
C VAL A 19 10.61 -17.63 -0.14
N CYS A 20 11.65 -16.80 0.06
CA CYS A 20 11.81 -16.00 1.27
C CYS A 20 10.61 -15.04 1.48
N LEU A 21 10.19 -14.33 0.43
CA LEU A 21 9.00 -13.47 0.47
C LEU A 21 7.74 -14.27 0.82
N SER A 22 7.57 -15.44 0.22
CA SER A 22 6.43 -16.31 0.50
C SER A 22 6.44 -16.86 1.94
N VAL A 23 7.61 -17.15 2.50
CA VAL A 23 7.76 -17.59 3.90
C VAL A 23 7.36 -16.44 4.84
N LEU A 24 7.89 -15.24 4.61
CA LEU A 24 7.55 -14.07 5.42
C LEU A 24 6.06 -13.73 5.34
N ALA A 25 5.48 -13.76 4.13
CA ALA A 25 4.05 -13.53 3.92
C ALA A 25 3.18 -14.62 4.57
N GLY A 26 3.56 -15.90 4.44
CA GLY A 26 2.84 -17.02 5.04
C GLY A 26 2.88 -16.97 6.57
N TRP A 27 4.00 -16.56 7.14
CA TRP A 27 4.17 -16.41 8.58
C TRP A 27 3.27 -15.35 9.19
N GLN A 28 3.00 -14.26 8.45
CA GLN A 28 2.12 -13.19 8.91
C GLN A 28 0.63 -13.52 8.84
N ARG A 29 0.22 -14.54 8.06
CA ARG A 29 -1.21 -14.89 7.86
C ARG A 29 -1.79 -15.83 8.90
N GLY A 30 -0.97 -16.63 9.58
CA GLY A 30 -1.45 -17.59 10.59
C GLY A 30 -1.56 -16.96 11.98
N GLY A 31 -2.70 -17.15 12.66
CA GLY A 31 -2.88 -16.75 14.04
C GLY A 31 -2.15 -17.67 15.01
N THR A 32 -2.15 -18.98 14.71
CA THR A 32 -1.46 -20.03 15.49
C THR A 32 -0.21 -20.56 14.79
N LEU A 33 0.72 -21.18 15.53
CA LEU A 33 1.94 -21.78 14.95
C LEU A 33 1.63 -22.83 13.85
N PRO A 34 0.68 -23.76 14.03
CA PRO A 34 0.32 -24.70 12.97
C PRO A 34 -0.19 -24.02 11.71
N GLU A 35 -1.06 -23.01 11.85
CA GLU A 35 -1.58 -22.24 10.71
C GLU A 35 -0.46 -21.55 9.93
N ARG A 36 0.51 -20.94 10.63
CA ARG A 36 1.66 -20.28 9.99
C ARG A 36 2.48 -21.26 9.17
N VAL A 37 2.78 -22.44 9.73
CA VAL A 37 3.53 -23.48 9.02
C VAL A 37 2.79 -23.94 7.76
N VAL A 38 1.47 -24.14 7.85
CA VAL A 38 0.63 -24.50 6.69
C VAL A 38 0.66 -23.42 5.62
N TRP A 39 0.50 -22.16 5.99
CA TRP A 39 0.56 -21.03 5.04
C TRP A 39 1.92 -20.91 4.36
N VAL A 40 3.01 -21.11 5.10
CA VAL A 40 4.37 -21.14 4.55
C VAL A 40 4.51 -22.29 3.55
N ALA A 41 4.12 -23.50 3.92
CA ALA A 41 4.23 -24.68 3.05
C ALA A 41 3.46 -24.50 1.74
N ILE A 42 2.21 -24.02 1.80
CA ILE A 42 1.39 -23.73 0.62
C ILE A 42 2.09 -22.71 -0.27
N GLY A 43 2.59 -21.62 0.31
CA GLY A 43 3.28 -20.56 -0.43
C GLY A 43 4.53 -21.06 -1.17
N VAL A 44 5.39 -21.84 -0.49
CA VAL A 44 6.59 -22.44 -1.11
C VAL A 44 6.21 -23.33 -2.28
N VAL A 45 5.20 -24.19 -2.12
CA VAL A 45 4.74 -25.07 -3.20
C VAL A 45 4.23 -24.26 -4.40
N LEU A 46 3.49 -23.18 -4.16
CA LEU A 46 2.98 -22.30 -5.22
C LEU A 46 4.11 -21.63 -5.99
N VAL A 47 5.12 -21.07 -5.32
CA VAL A 47 6.28 -20.41 -5.94
C VAL A 47 7.12 -21.40 -6.74
N VAL A 48 7.47 -22.54 -6.15
CA VAL A 48 8.27 -23.56 -6.84
C VAL A 48 7.53 -24.09 -8.07
N SER A 49 6.23 -24.33 -7.94
CA SER A 49 5.36 -24.74 -9.06
C SER A 49 5.31 -23.66 -10.14
N ALA A 50 5.13 -22.39 -9.77
CA ALA A 50 5.07 -21.26 -10.69
C ALA A 50 6.36 -21.12 -11.53
N HIS A 51 7.54 -21.33 -10.93
CA HIS A 51 8.82 -21.22 -11.62
C HIS A 51 9.14 -22.43 -12.51
N LEU A 52 8.76 -23.64 -12.10
CA LEU A 52 9.16 -24.87 -12.79
C LEU A 52 8.13 -25.36 -13.83
N LEU A 53 6.82 -25.23 -13.59
CA LEU A 53 5.78 -25.71 -14.53
C LEU A 53 5.97 -25.24 -15.98
N PRO A 54 6.28 -23.94 -16.26
CA PRO A 54 6.41 -23.43 -17.62
C PRO A 54 7.49 -24.11 -18.45
N THR A 55 8.45 -24.76 -17.80
CA THR A 55 9.57 -25.46 -18.43
C THR A 55 9.27 -26.94 -18.64
N LEU A 56 8.67 -27.58 -17.63
CA LEU A 56 8.33 -29.01 -17.64
C LEU A 56 7.22 -29.33 -18.66
N LEU A 57 6.26 -28.43 -18.86
CA LEU A 57 5.11 -28.64 -19.74
C LEU A 57 5.38 -28.35 -21.23
N ARG A 58 6.61 -27.94 -21.60
CA ARG A 58 6.90 -27.51 -22.98
C ARG A 58 6.85 -28.65 -24.00
N ARG A 59 7.12 -29.88 -23.56
CA ARG A 59 7.23 -31.08 -24.41
C ARG A 59 6.04 -32.03 -24.26
N THR A 60 5.00 -31.64 -23.54
CA THR A 60 3.80 -32.47 -23.32
C THR A 60 2.74 -32.22 -24.41
N PRO A 61 1.79 -33.17 -24.62
CA PRO A 61 0.72 -33.00 -25.60
C PRO A 61 -0.15 -31.77 -25.30
N VAL A 62 -0.73 -31.17 -26.35
CA VAL A 62 -1.41 -29.86 -26.31
C VAL A 62 -2.46 -29.75 -25.21
N LYS A 63 -3.26 -30.81 -24.97
CA LYS A 63 -4.28 -30.83 -23.91
C LYS A 63 -3.68 -30.71 -22.50
N VAL A 64 -2.63 -31.50 -22.23
CA VAL A 64 -1.92 -31.48 -20.94
C VAL A 64 -1.20 -30.15 -20.76
N ARG A 65 -0.63 -29.61 -21.84
CA ARG A 65 0.02 -28.29 -21.83
C ARG A 65 -0.96 -27.17 -21.48
N LEU A 66 -2.18 -27.18 -22.03
CA LEU A 66 -3.21 -26.19 -21.72
C LEU A 66 -3.60 -26.25 -20.23
N MET A 67 -3.91 -27.45 -19.71
CA MET A 67 -4.26 -27.63 -18.30
C MET A 67 -3.13 -27.21 -17.36
N GLY A 68 -1.90 -27.55 -17.73
CA GLY A 68 -0.73 -27.14 -16.98
C GLY A 68 -0.48 -25.63 -17.00
N TYR A 69 -0.74 -24.94 -18.11
CA TYR A 69 -0.68 -23.46 -18.15
C TYR A 69 -1.79 -22.79 -17.34
N LEU A 70 -2.98 -23.39 -17.26
CA LEU A 70 -4.04 -22.90 -16.38
C LEU A 70 -3.64 -23.01 -14.90
N LEU A 71 -3.12 -24.16 -14.48
CA LEU A 71 -2.60 -24.37 -13.12
C LEU A 71 -1.44 -23.41 -12.82
N TRP A 72 -0.51 -23.25 -13.77
CA TRP A 72 0.57 -22.28 -13.67
C TRP A 72 0.04 -20.85 -13.47
N GLY A 73 -0.96 -20.43 -14.25
CA GLY A 73 -1.59 -19.12 -14.10
C GLY A 73 -2.19 -18.92 -12.70
N ALA A 74 -2.87 -19.93 -12.16
CA ALA A 74 -3.42 -19.88 -10.81
C ALA A 74 -2.31 -19.78 -9.73
N CYS A 75 -1.22 -20.55 -9.88
CA CYS A 75 -0.05 -20.44 -9.00
C CYS A 75 0.59 -19.05 -9.07
N MET A 76 0.78 -18.50 -10.28
CA MET A 76 1.35 -17.16 -10.48
C MET A 76 0.49 -16.08 -9.83
N VAL A 77 -0.83 -16.08 -10.07
CA VAL A 77 -1.73 -15.08 -9.48
C VAL A 77 -1.68 -15.15 -7.95
N THR A 78 -1.70 -16.35 -7.39
CA THR A 78 -1.69 -16.55 -5.93
C THR A 78 -0.35 -16.15 -5.31
N ALA A 79 0.77 -16.51 -5.93
CA ALA A 79 2.11 -16.11 -5.49
C ALA A 79 2.30 -14.59 -5.59
N CYS A 80 1.91 -13.99 -6.71
CA CYS A 80 1.96 -12.54 -6.91
C CYS A 80 1.12 -11.80 -5.86
N TYR A 81 -0.09 -12.28 -5.57
CA TYR A 81 -0.93 -11.73 -4.50
C TYR A 81 -0.25 -11.83 -3.13
N GLY A 82 0.36 -12.99 -2.81
CA GLY A 82 1.16 -13.18 -1.60
C GLY A 82 2.29 -12.15 -1.46
N HIS A 83 3.11 -12.01 -2.50
CA HIS A 83 4.23 -11.07 -2.50
C HIS A 83 3.77 -9.61 -2.48
N ALA A 84 2.72 -9.26 -3.23
CA ALA A 84 2.12 -7.93 -3.19
C ALA A 84 1.68 -7.57 -1.77
N THR A 85 1.00 -8.49 -1.07
CA THR A 85 0.61 -8.24 0.33
C THR A 85 1.83 -7.98 1.23
N PHE A 86 2.92 -8.75 1.08
CA PHE A 86 4.15 -8.49 1.82
C PHE A 86 4.73 -7.10 1.52
N PHE A 87 4.82 -6.70 0.25
CA PHE A 87 5.33 -5.38 -0.11
C PHE A 87 4.48 -4.25 0.48
N THR A 88 3.15 -4.37 0.43
CA THR A 88 2.27 -3.37 1.04
C THR A 88 2.44 -3.28 2.55
N LEU A 89 2.58 -4.41 3.24
CA LEU A 89 2.79 -4.45 4.68
C LEU A 89 4.17 -3.90 5.06
N ALA A 90 5.19 -4.17 4.27
CA ALA A 90 6.52 -3.61 4.44
C ALA A 90 6.52 -2.08 4.26
N GLN A 91 5.81 -1.56 3.25
CA GLN A 91 5.64 -0.12 3.04
C GLN A 91 4.89 0.54 4.20
N GLN A 92 3.81 -0.09 4.69
CA GLN A 92 3.07 0.39 5.86
C GLN A 92 3.94 0.41 7.11
N HIS A 93 4.72 -0.64 7.36
CA HIS A 93 5.63 -0.70 8.49
C HIS A 93 6.71 0.40 8.42
N ALA A 94 7.28 0.65 7.25
CA ALA A 94 8.20 1.77 7.05
C ALA A 94 7.52 3.15 7.24
N GLY A 95 6.23 3.28 6.88
CA GLY A 95 5.41 4.44 7.22
C GLY A 95 5.20 4.60 8.72
N ASP A 96 4.93 3.51 9.42
CA ASP A 96 4.72 3.49 10.87
C ASP A 96 5.97 3.91 11.64
N VAL A 97 7.15 3.44 11.23
CA VAL A 97 8.44 3.83 11.83
C VAL A 97 8.74 5.32 11.61
N ARG A 98 8.40 5.87 10.44
CA ARG A 98 8.53 7.31 10.19
C ARG A 98 7.55 8.12 11.03
N ALA A 99 6.35 7.61 11.24
CA ALA A 99 5.32 8.24 12.05
C ALA A 99 5.60 8.14 13.57
N SER A 100 6.27 7.08 14.03
CA SER A 100 6.51 6.85 15.47
C SER A 100 7.45 7.89 16.07
N ALA A 101 8.41 8.40 15.30
CA ALA A 101 9.34 9.45 15.73
C ALA A 101 8.65 10.76 16.18
N VAL A 102 7.41 11.01 15.75
CA VAL A 102 6.61 12.18 16.15
C VAL A 102 5.74 11.90 17.38
N THR A 103 5.44 10.64 17.71
CA THR A 103 4.62 10.29 18.89
C THR A 103 5.35 10.57 20.19
N ASP A 104 6.63 10.21 20.25
CA ASP A 104 7.38 10.19 21.51
C ASP A 104 7.48 11.60 22.12
N ASP A 105 7.54 12.64 21.28
CA ASP A 105 7.57 14.05 21.66
C ASP A 105 6.19 14.58 22.13
N VAL A 106 5.09 13.92 21.73
CA VAL A 106 3.72 14.40 21.92
C VAL A 106 3.05 13.70 23.11
N THR A 107 3.38 12.43 23.34
CA THR A 107 2.93 11.70 24.54
C THR A 107 3.42 12.33 25.83
N ASP A 108 4.56 13.01 25.82
CA ASP A 108 5.10 13.72 26.99
C ASP A 108 4.31 15.02 27.29
N ILE A 109 3.79 15.68 26.26
CA ILE A 109 2.97 16.90 26.37
C ILE A 109 1.50 16.57 26.74
N ALA A 110 0.99 15.42 26.29
CA ALA A 110 -0.41 15.00 26.48
C ALA A 110 -0.72 14.43 27.88
N ALA A 111 0.27 14.31 28.77
CA ALA A 111 0.14 13.67 30.09
C ALA A 111 -0.73 14.45 31.11
N ARG A 112 -1.36 15.57 30.73
CA ARG A 112 -2.38 16.23 31.55
C ARG A 112 -3.62 16.62 30.74
N PRO A 113 -4.63 15.74 30.65
CA PRO A 113 -5.98 16.17 30.33
C PRO A 113 -6.62 16.75 31.59
N THR A 114 -6.64 18.09 31.71
CA THR A 114 -7.17 18.74 32.91
C THR A 114 -8.70 18.63 33.03
N ARG A 115 -9.42 18.56 31.90
CA ARG A 115 -10.88 18.27 31.82
C ARG A 115 -11.30 18.14 30.34
N ALA A 116 -12.34 17.37 30.03
CA ALA A 116 -12.90 17.32 28.66
C ALA A 116 -13.74 18.57 28.35
N LEU A 117 -13.85 18.96 27.07
CA LEU A 117 -14.63 20.15 26.65
C LEU A 117 -16.13 20.02 26.99
N THR A 118 -16.69 18.83 26.86
CA THR A 118 -18.12 18.54 27.08
C THR A 118 -18.61 18.94 28.48
N PRO A 119 -18.00 18.45 29.59
CA PRO A 119 -18.43 18.86 30.93
C PRO A 119 -18.20 20.35 31.22
N VAL A 120 -17.20 21.00 30.60
CA VAL A 120 -16.98 22.46 30.74
C VAL A 120 -18.12 23.24 30.08
N MET A 121 -18.59 22.80 28.90
CA MET A 121 -19.74 23.42 28.23
C MET A 121 -21.06 23.19 28.96
N GLU A 122 -21.24 22.03 29.57
CA GLU A 122 -22.41 21.74 30.42
C GLU A 122 -22.46 22.63 31.66
N GLU A 123 -21.33 22.78 32.36
CA GLU A 123 -21.21 23.67 33.52
C GLU A 123 -21.47 25.13 33.10
N ARG A 124 -20.89 25.55 31.97
CA ARG A 124 -21.10 26.90 31.41
C ARG A 124 -22.57 27.17 31.12
N ALA A 125 -23.29 26.22 30.53
CA ALA A 125 -24.72 26.35 30.25
C ALA A 125 -25.53 26.53 31.54
N THR A 126 -25.18 25.76 32.58
CA THR A 126 -25.82 25.83 33.90
C THR A 126 -25.60 27.19 34.57
N VAL A 127 -24.35 27.67 34.63
CA VAL A 127 -24.02 28.97 35.23
C VAL A 127 -24.63 30.14 34.44
N THR A 128 -24.67 30.03 33.11
CA THR A 128 -25.30 31.04 32.24
C THR A 128 -26.81 31.13 32.51
N ARG A 129 -27.49 29.99 32.70
CA ARG A 129 -28.90 29.95 33.08
C ARG A 129 -29.12 30.63 34.44
N GLU A 130 -28.28 30.34 35.44
CA GLU A 130 -28.37 30.99 36.75
C GLU A 130 -28.16 32.51 36.66
N LEU A 131 -27.21 32.97 35.85
CA LEU A 131 -26.96 34.38 35.61
C LEU A 131 -28.17 35.06 34.96
N ALA A 132 -28.80 34.43 33.97
CA ALA A 132 -30.01 34.94 33.33
C ALA A 132 -31.17 35.09 34.34
N LEU A 133 -31.37 34.09 35.19
CA LEU A 133 -32.37 34.14 36.27
C LEU A 133 -32.06 35.21 37.34
N ALA A 134 -30.79 35.51 37.58
CA ALA A 134 -30.36 36.59 38.47
C ALA A 134 -30.56 38.00 37.86
N LYS A 135 -30.49 38.13 36.53
CA LYS A 135 -30.73 39.40 35.81
C LYS A 135 -32.20 39.82 35.81
N VAL A 136 -33.14 38.87 35.71
CA VAL A 136 -34.59 39.16 35.64
C VAL A 136 -35.18 39.59 37.00
N ARG A 137 -34.58 39.16 38.11
CA ARG A 137 -35.07 39.50 39.46
C ARG A 137 -34.92 41.01 39.76
N HIS A 138 -36.04 41.67 40.06
CA HIS A 138 -36.08 43.04 40.55
C HIS A 138 -35.63 43.11 42.02
N CYS A 139 -34.86 44.14 42.38
CA CYS A 139 -34.44 44.35 43.75
C CYS A 139 -35.39 45.31 44.50
N SER A 140 -35.85 44.93 45.70
CA SER A 140 -36.65 45.79 46.58
C SER A 140 -35.99 46.11 47.93
N ARG A 141 -35.02 45.31 48.41
CA ARG A 141 -34.32 45.51 49.70
C ARG A 141 -32.82 45.21 49.68
N ASP A 142 -32.38 44.07 49.10
CA ASP A 142 -30.96 43.64 49.11
C ASP A 142 -30.26 43.76 47.74
N CYS A 143 -30.05 44.99 47.27
CA CYS A 143 -29.53 45.22 45.92
C CYS A 143 -28.03 44.93 45.81
N ALA A 144 -27.27 45.19 46.88
CA ALA A 144 -25.84 44.91 46.92
C ALA A 144 -25.53 43.41 46.83
N GLY A 145 -26.30 42.56 47.53
CA GLY A 145 -26.12 41.11 47.50
C GLY A 145 -26.52 40.48 46.17
N LEU A 146 -27.60 40.97 45.55
CA LEU A 146 -28.03 40.50 44.24
C LEU A 146 -27.06 40.92 43.13
N GLU A 147 -26.50 42.14 43.23
CA GLU A 147 -25.46 42.61 42.31
C GLU A 147 -24.15 41.83 42.48
N ALA A 148 -23.71 41.58 43.72
CA ALA A 148 -22.56 40.73 43.99
C ALA A 148 -22.72 39.34 43.36
N ARG A 149 -23.91 38.72 43.48
CA ARG A 149 -24.19 37.41 42.86
C ARG A 149 -24.16 37.45 41.33
N ARG A 150 -24.65 38.54 40.71
CA ARG A 150 -24.56 38.72 39.25
C ARG A 150 -23.11 38.82 38.80
N VAL A 151 -22.30 39.62 39.50
CA VAL A 151 -20.86 39.77 39.20
C VAL A 151 -20.14 38.43 39.37
N THR A 152 -20.40 37.68 40.45
CA THR A 152 -19.80 36.36 40.66
C THR A 152 -20.18 35.36 39.56
N LEU A 153 -21.46 35.31 39.16
CA LEU A 153 -21.90 34.40 38.08
C LEU A 153 -21.34 34.81 36.72
N ALA A 154 -21.25 36.11 36.42
CA ALA A 154 -20.60 36.61 35.21
C ALA A 154 -19.12 36.20 35.18
N ALA A 155 -18.39 36.40 36.28
CA ALA A 155 -16.99 35.99 36.40
C ALA A 155 -16.81 34.46 36.23
N LYS A 156 -17.74 33.65 36.71
CA LYS A 156 -17.74 32.19 36.47
C LYS A 156 -17.94 31.82 35.00
N VAL A 157 -18.83 32.52 34.30
CA VAL A 157 -19.01 32.31 32.84
C VAL A 157 -17.74 32.67 32.09
N ASP A 158 -17.08 33.77 32.44
CA ASP A 158 -15.83 34.20 31.81
C ASP A 158 -14.69 33.20 32.08
N ALA A 159 -14.59 32.66 33.30
CA ALA A 159 -13.62 31.62 33.63
C ALA A 159 -13.83 30.34 32.81
N LEU A 160 -15.08 29.88 32.66
CA LEU A 160 -15.41 28.69 31.86
C LEU A 160 -15.19 28.93 30.35
N ASN A 161 -15.38 30.15 29.86
CA ASN A 161 -15.01 30.52 28.48
C ASN A 161 -13.50 30.40 28.27
N ALA A 162 -12.70 30.94 29.20
CA ALA A 162 -11.24 30.87 29.11
C ALA A 162 -10.71 29.42 29.16
N GLU A 163 -11.28 28.58 30.02
CA GLU A 163 -10.96 27.15 30.08
C GLU A 163 -11.30 26.44 28.75
N ALA A 164 -12.47 26.73 28.17
CA ALA A 164 -12.89 26.16 26.90
C ALA A 164 -11.98 26.55 25.73
N ASP A 165 -11.54 27.81 25.68
CA ASP A 165 -10.63 28.29 24.65
C ASP A 165 -9.25 27.64 24.78
N GLU A 166 -8.77 27.40 26.00
CA GLU A 166 -7.53 26.67 26.23
C GLU A 166 -7.64 25.21 25.76
N ILE A 167 -8.74 24.52 26.09
CA ILE A 167 -9.00 23.15 25.62
C ILE A 167 -9.04 23.12 24.08
N ARG A 168 -9.67 24.09 23.41
CA ARG A 168 -9.69 24.18 21.95
C ARG A 168 -8.30 24.43 21.36
N ARG A 169 -7.48 25.30 21.99
CA ARG A 169 -6.09 25.52 21.56
C ARG A 169 -5.27 24.23 21.66
N GLN A 170 -5.44 23.48 22.74
CA GLN A 170 -4.77 22.20 22.93
C GLN A 170 -5.25 21.16 21.90
N GLN A 171 -6.56 21.07 21.65
CA GLN A 171 -7.14 20.20 20.60
C GLN A 171 -6.58 20.54 19.23
N ALA A 172 -6.55 21.82 18.85
CA ALA A 172 -5.97 22.25 17.57
C ALA A 172 -4.47 21.94 17.46
N GLY A 173 -3.73 21.98 18.58
CA GLY A 173 -2.34 21.53 18.65
C GLY A 173 -2.20 20.03 18.40
N HIS A 174 -3.00 19.22 19.10
CA HIS A 174 -3.05 17.77 18.90
C HIS A 174 -3.47 17.41 17.46
N ASP A 175 -4.46 18.09 16.89
CA ASP A 175 -4.93 17.84 15.52
C ASP A 175 -3.83 18.14 14.49
N ARG A 176 -3.05 19.21 14.68
CA ARG A 176 -1.90 19.53 13.81
C ARG A 176 -0.83 18.45 13.88
N VAL A 177 -0.52 17.98 15.08
CA VAL A 177 0.46 16.90 15.28
C VAL A 177 -0.03 15.61 14.63
N MET A 178 -1.30 15.26 14.82
CA MET A 178 -1.91 14.08 14.19
C MET A 178 -1.89 14.20 12.66
N ALA A 179 -2.15 15.38 12.12
CA ALA A 179 -2.04 15.63 10.68
C ALA A 179 -0.60 15.48 10.16
N VAL A 180 0.41 15.97 10.90
CA VAL A 180 1.83 15.77 10.56
C VAL A 180 2.21 14.29 10.60
N ARG A 181 1.76 13.57 11.64
CA ARG A 181 1.96 12.12 11.76
C ARG A 181 1.37 11.36 10.57
N ASP A 182 0.12 11.67 10.21
CA ASP A 182 -0.57 11.01 9.10
C ASP A 182 0.10 11.31 7.75
N ALA A 183 0.61 12.54 7.59
CA ALA A 183 1.40 12.93 6.41
C ALA A 183 2.74 12.16 6.31
N LEU A 184 3.43 11.94 7.42
CA LEU A 184 4.68 11.14 7.45
C LEU A 184 4.45 9.65 7.21
N ARG A 185 3.27 9.16 7.56
CA ARG A 185 2.87 7.76 7.38
C ARG A 185 2.62 7.43 5.91
N ALA A 186 2.06 8.37 5.16
CA ALA A 186 1.80 8.22 3.73
C ALA A 186 3.09 8.32 2.89
N ASP A 187 3.22 7.49 1.85
CA ASP A 187 4.26 7.70 0.85
C ASP A 187 3.86 8.91 -0.04
N PRO A 188 4.69 9.95 -0.13
CA PRO A 188 4.39 11.12 -0.96
C PRO A 188 4.20 10.76 -2.44
N VAL A 189 4.81 9.68 -2.92
CA VAL A 189 4.65 9.23 -4.31
C VAL A 189 3.28 8.57 -4.48
N THR A 190 2.88 7.68 -3.57
CA THR A 190 1.61 6.94 -3.70
C THR A 190 0.40 7.85 -3.47
N SER A 191 0.50 8.84 -2.58
CA SER A 191 -0.51 9.87 -2.39
C SER A 191 -0.69 10.75 -3.65
N ARG A 192 0.41 11.16 -4.28
CA ARG A 192 0.35 11.94 -5.55
C ARG A 192 -0.25 11.11 -6.68
N LEU A 193 0.17 9.85 -6.84
CA LEU A 193 -0.45 8.96 -7.83
C LEU A 193 -1.95 8.75 -7.55
N ALA A 194 -2.34 8.53 -6.30
CA ALA A 194 -3.74 8.37 -5.90
C ALA A 194 -4.59 9.58 -6.32
N THR A 195 -4.09 10.80 -6.08
CA THR A 195 -4.78 12.03 -6.51
C THR A 195 -4.86 12.20 -8.02
N LEU A 196 -3.79 11.85 -8.74
CA LEU A 196 -3.73 11.92 -10.21
C LEU A 196 -4.69 10.94 -10.88
N PHE A 197 -4.80 9.72 -10.37
CA PHE A 197 -5.66 8.68 -10.94
C PHE A 197 -7.08 8.68 -10.37
N GLY A 198 -7.37 9.49 -9.34
CA GLY A 198 -8.67 9.49 -8.64
C GLY A 198 -8.97 8.16 -7.92
N VAL A 199 -7.93 7.44 -7.50
CA VAL A 199 -8.04 6.11 -6.88
C VAL A 199 -7.51 6.18 -5.44
N SER A 200 -8.06 5.37 -4.52
CA SER A 200 -7.56 5.27 -3.14
C SER A 200 -6.09 4.86 -3.07
N THR A 201 -5.32 5.43 -2.13
CA THR A 201 -3.90 5.07 -1.84
C THR A 201 -3.69 3.57 -1.66
N ALA A 202 -4.58 2.90 -0.93
CA ALA A 202 -4.53 1.46 -0.73
C ALA A 202 -4.55 0.64 -2.05
N ARG A 203 -5.24 1.15 -3.08
CA ARG A 203 -5.26 0.52 -4.41
C ARG A 203 -3.96 0.77 -5.16
N VAL A 204 -3.37 1.96 -5.03
CA VAL A 204 -2.06 2.29 -5.62
C VAL A 204 -0.97 1.41 -5.01
N ASP A 205 -0.94 1.26 -3.69
CA ASP A 205 0.00 0.39 -2.98
C ASP A 205 -0.18 -1.09 -3.38
N MET A 206 -1.42 -1.54 -3.51
CA MET A 206 -1.72 -2.90 -3.96
C MET A 206 -1.26 -3.13 -5.41
N LEU A 207 -1.47 -2.16 -6.30
CA LEU A 207 -1.06 -2.25 -7.70
C LEU A 207 0.47 -2.18 -7.85
N SER A 208 1.14 -1.33 -7.08
CA SER A 208 2.61 -1.24 -7.08
C SER A 208 3.24 -2.52 -6.53
N GLY A 209 2.73 -3.06 -5.42
CA GLY A 209 3.14 -4.36 -4.88
C GLY A 209 2.92 -5.50 -5.87
N LEU A 210 1.80 -5.50 -6.60
CA LEU A 210 1.52 -6.48 -7.65
C LEU A 210 2.49 -6.35 -8.83
N ALA A 211 2.84 -5.13 -9.25
CA ALA A 211 3.79 -4.89 -10.32
C ALA A 211 5.20 -5.40 -9.96
N PHE A 212 5.69 -5.09 -8.74
CA PHE A 212 6.98 -5.61 -8.27
C PHE A 212 7.00 -7.13 -8.19
N ALA A 213 5.91 -7.73 -7.68
CA ALA A 213 5.77 -9.19 -7.65
C ALA A 213 5.79 -9.79 -9.07
N ALA A 214 5.02 -9.22 -10.01
CA ALA A 214 4.98 -9.71 -11.39
C ALA A 214 6.34 -9.66 -12.08
N VAL A 215 7.12 -8.59 -11.86
CA VAL A 215 8.50 -8.48 -12.39
C VAL A 215 9.40 -9.55 -11.79
N LEU A 216 9.37 -9.74 -10.47
CA LEU A 216 10.18 -10.75 -9.79
C LEU A 216 9.88 -12.17 -10.30
N GLU A 217 8.60 -12.55 -10.31
CA GLU A 217 8.15 -13.87 -10.77
C GLU A 217 8.44 -14.07 -12.26
N GLY A 218 8.24 -13.04 -13.07
CA GLY A 218 8.52 -13.06 -14.51
C GLY A 218 10.00 -13.30 -14.79
N VAL A 219 10.89 -12.59 -14.11
CA VAL A 219 12.35 -12.75 -14.24
C VAL A 219 12.79 -14.14 -13.79
N ALA A 220 12.25 -14.66 -12.68
CA ALA A 220 12.55 -16.01 -12.21
C ALA A 220 12.11 -17.09 -13.21
N CYS A 221 10.90 -16.97 -13.76
CA CYS A 221 10.40 -17.85 -14.81
C CYS A 221 11.31 -17.80 -16.05
N LEU A 222 11.68 -16.61 -16.51
CA LEU A 222 12.58 -16.44 -17.65
C LEU A 222 13.91 -17.15 -17.42
N PHE A 223 14.54 -16.96 -16.25
CA PHE A 223 15.82 -17.62 -15.93
C PHE A 223 15.71 -19.14 -15.90
N TRP A 224 14.65 -19.72 -15.33
CA TRP A 224 14.41 -21.17 -15.39
C TRP A 224 14.23 -21.67 -16.83
N THR A 225 13.54 -20.90 -17.67
CA THR A 225 13.33 -21.30 -19.06
C THR A 225 14.62 -21.28 -19.88
N VAL A 226 15.53 -20.34 -19.62
CA VAL A 226 16.86 -20.30 -20.22
C VAL A 226 17.72 -21.44 -19.68
N ALA A 227 17.82 -21.56 -18.35
CA ALA A 227 18.64 -22.55 -17.66
C ALA A 227 18.36 -24.00 -18.08
N LEU A 228 17.07 -24.35 -18.27
CA LEU A 228 16.66 -25.69 -18.65
C LEU A 228 16.71 -25.93 -20.17
N ARG A 229 16.44 -24.93 -21.02
CA ARG A 229 16.57 -25.07 -22.49
C ARG A 229 17.98 -25.48 -22.90
N SER A 230 18.99 -24.86 -22.32
CA SER A 230 20.39 -25.10 -22.69
C SER A 230 20.98 -26.40 -22.12
N THR A 231 20.24 -27.12 -21.27
CA THR A 231 20.59 -28.48 -20.83
C THR A 231 20.07 -29.54 -21.83
N SER A 232 19.11 -29.21 -22.71
CA SER A 232 18.47 -30.17 -23.62
C SER A 232 19.00 -30.18 -25.06
N LEU A 233 20.13 -29.51 -25.34
CA LEU A 233 20.82 -29.64 -26.62
C LEU A 233 21.54 -31.00 -26.67
N PRO A 234 21.24 -31.88 -27.65
CA PRO A 234 21.85 -33.21 -27.71
C PRO A 234 23.36 -33.09 -27.91
N ALA A 235 24.11 -33.89 -27.15
CA ALA A 235 25.53 -34.07 -27.36
C ALA A 235 25.77 -34.50 -28.81
N SER A 236 26.55 -33.71 -29.55
CA SER A 236 27.08 -34.12 -30.84
C SER A 236 27.87 -35.41 -30.63
N VAL A 237 27.30 -36.53 -31.07
CA VAL A 237 27.98 -37.82 -31.12
C VAL A 237 29.23 -37.62 -31.99
N PRO A 238 30.44 -37.88 -31.48
CA PRO A 238 31.61 -37.85 -32.34
C PRO A 238 31.44 -39.00 -33.35
N VAL A 239 31.37 -38.65 -34.63
CA VAL A 239 31.52 -39.62 -35.72
C VAL A 239 32.89 -40.24 -35.56
N VAL A 240 32.93 -41.49 -35.10
CA VAL A 240 34.13 -42.33 -35.16
C VAL A 240 34.33 -42.64 -36.63
N SER A 241 35.27 -41.95 -37.27
CA SER A 241 35.82 -42.37 -38.55
C SER A 241 36.65 -43.63 -38.30
N GLU A 242 36.06 -44.77 -38.61
CA GLU A 242 36.72 -46.06 -38.70
C GLU A 242 37.74 -46.00 -39.86
N ALA A 243 39.03 -46.13 -39.55
CA ALA A 243 40.09 -46.29 -40.53
C ALA A 243 40.81 -47.61 -40.24
N MET A 244 40.70 -48.56 -41.18
CA MET A 244 41.60 -49.72 -41.27
C MET A 244 42.72 -49.45 -42.30
N PRO A 245 43.94 -49.99 -42.09
CA PRO A 245 45.10 -49.79 -42.96
C PRO A 245 45.33 -50.98 -43.92
N THR A 246 45.94 -50.74 -45.10
CA THR A 246 46.91 -51.64 -45.80
C THR A 246 47.45 -50.98 -47.09
N GLU A 247 48.76 -50.66 -47.05
CA GLU A 247 49.84 -50.93 -48.03
C GLU A 247 49.83 -50.38 -49.50
N ALA A 248 51.01 -49.94 -49.96
CA ALA A 248 51.34 -48.98 -51.03
C ALA A 248 52.03 -49.64 -52.26
N PRO A 249 52.76 -48.95 -53.20
CA PRO A 249 52.57 -47.76 -54.09
C PRO A 249 52.91 -48.14 -55.59
N PRO A 250 53.43 -47.30 -56.54
CA PRO A 250 53.52 -45.82 -56.76
C PRO A 250 52.89 -45.39 -58.14
N VAL A 251 52.79 -44.13 -58.61
CA VAL A 251 53.83 -43.14 -59.00
C VAL A 251 53.17 -41.78 -59.38
N ALA A 252 53.83 -40.68 -58.96
CA ALA A 252 53.90 -39.31 -59.53
C ALA A 252 52.64 -38.41 -59.62
N ASN A 253 52.71 -37.09 -59.45
CA ASN A 253 53.70 -36.13 -58.94
C ASN A 253 52.98 -34.76 -58.83
N VAL A 254 53.65 -33.81 -58.15
CA VAL A 254 53.45 -32.35 -58.15
C VAL A 254 52.47 -31.84 -57.08
N SER A 255 52.93 -31.51 -55.86
CA SER A 255 53.67 -30.29 -55.43
C SER A 255 52.76 -29.04 -55.51
N VAL A 256 52.47 -28.28 -54.45
CA VAL A 256 53.39 -27.47 -53.64
C VAL A 256 52.69 -27.05 -52.31
N MET A 257 53.38 -27.27 -51.18
CA MET A 257 53.25 -26.67 -49.83
C MET A 257 54.13 -25.36 -49.80
N PRO A 258 54.31 -24.49 -48.76
CA PRO A 258 53.86 -24.60 -47.37
C PRO A 258 53.62 -23.31 -46.50
N GLN A 259 53.05 -23.54 -45.30
CA GLN A 259 53.45 -23.04 -43.94
C GLN A 259 53.24 -21.58 -43.43
N GLN A 260 52.45 -21.53 -42.34
CA GLN A 260 52.51 -20.79 -41.03
C GLN A 260 53.89 -20.26 -40.53
N PRO A 261 54.02 -19.68 -39.30
CA PRO A 261 53.15 -18.88 -38.38
C PRO A 261 53.91 -17.61 -37.83
N VAL A 262 53.45 -16.92 -36.76
CA VAL A 262 54.25 -16.32 -35.62
C VAL A 262 53.80 -14.93 -35.07
N THR A 263 53.40 -14.96 -33.78
CA THR A 263 53.53 -14.02 -32.62
C THR A 263 52.89 -12.63 -32.46
N ALA A 264 52.47 -12.42 -31.19
CA ALA A 264 52.51 -11.23 -30.31
C ALA A 264 51.51 -10.09 -30.60
N SER A 265 50.52 -9.86 -29.72
CA SER A 265 50.61 -9.12 -28.45
C SER A 265 51.04 -7.66 -28.63
N HIS A 266 50.09 -6.73 -28.52
CA HIS A 266 50.33 -5.42 -27.91
C HIS A 266 49.05 -4.90 -27.25
N ALA A 267 49.25 -4.36 -26.05
CA ALA A 267 48.30 -3.66 -25.20
C ALA A 267 48.21 -2.16 -25.56
N GLU A 268 47.47 -1.43 -24.73
CA GLU A 268 47.24 0.02 -24.67
C GLU A 268 46.25 0.59 -25.69
N GLU A 269 45.49 1.65 -25.43
CA GLU A 269 45.06 2.38 -24.24
C GLU A 269 44.09 3.47 -24.77
N ILE A 270 43.07 3.81 -23.99
CA ILE A 270 42.33 5.09 -23.90
C ILE A 270 42.23 5.97 -25.16
N VAL A 271 40.99 6.26 -25.60
CA VAL A 271 40.52 7.66 -25.79
C VAL A 271 39.01 7.74 -25.51
N SER A 272 38.69 8.52 -24.47
CA SER A 272 37.38 9.11 -24.19
C SER A 272 36.99 10.13 -25.25
N ARG A 273 35.70 10.23 -25.59
CA ARG A 273 35.14 11.47 -26.13
C ARG A 273 33.74 11.73 -25.57
N GLU A 274 33.70 12.73 -24.69
CA GLU A 274 32.56 13.57 -24.35
C GLU A 274 31.93 14.21 -25.60
N ALA A 275 30.61 14.36 -25.57
CA ALA A 275 29.92 15.46 -26.23
C ALA A 275 28.91 16.04 -25.26
N VAL A 276 29.13 17.32 -24.95
CA VAL A 276 28.48 18.17 -23.96
C VAL A 276 27.59 19.19 -24.68
N MET A 277 26.54 19.61 -23.96
CA MET A 277 25.81 20.89 -24.00
C MET A 277 24.60 21.09 -24.92
N GLY A 278 23.53 21.58 -24.29
CA GLY A 278 22.40 22.24 -24.95
C GLY A 278 21.29 22.66 -23.99
N ARG A 279 21.60 23.41 -22.92
CA ARG A 279 20.64 24.07 -22.00
C ARG A 279 20.14 25.38 -22.63
N HIS A 280 18.85 25.74 -22.51
CA HIS A 280 18.25 27.10 -22.33
C HIS A 280 16.82 26.85 -21.75
N ALA A 281 16.37 27.29 -20.57
CA ALA A 281 16.25 28.59 -19.88
C ALA A 281 15.03 29.45 -20.30
N ALA A 282 14.00 29.39 -19.42
CA ALA A 282 12.89 30.27 -19.07
C ALA A 282 12.52 31.52 -19.92
N VAL A 283 11.21 31.69 -20.18
CA VAL A 283 10.53 33.00 -20.26
C VAL A 283 9.12 32.90 -19.64
N THR A 284 8.84 33.90 -18.79
CA THR A 284 7.58 34.24 -18.11
C THR A 284 6.58 34.91 -19.06
N GLY A 285 5.28 34.64 -18.89
CA GLY A 285 4.17 35.39 -19.51
C GLY A 285 2.83 34.95 -18.92
N GLY A 286 2.07 35.90 -18.38
CA GLY A 286 0.85 35.67 -17.58
C GLY A 286 -0.49 35.92 -18.28
N ASN A 287 -1.56 35.68 -17.49
CA ASN A 287 -3.00 35.98 -17.64
C ASN A 287 -3.86 35.06 -18.53
N PRO A 288 -5.20 34.97 -18.26
CA PRO A 288 -5.93 34.69 -17.01
C PRO A 288 -6.96 33.53 -17.21
N PRO A 289 -7.67 33.04 -16.16
CA PRO A 289 -8.56 31.89 -16.31
C PRO A 289 -9.92 32.30 -16.91
N ARG A 290 -10.40 31.50 -17.86
CA ARG A 290 -11.70 31.64 -18.51
C ARG A 290 -12.70 30.78 -17.74
N ASP A 291 -13.68 31.46 -17.14
CA ASP A 291 -14.90 30.86 -16.60
C ASP A 291 -15.67 30.14 -17.72
N ASP A 292 -16.06 28.90 -17.48
CA ASP A 292 -17.31 28.34 -17.99
C ASP A 292 -17.83 27.27 -17.00
N PRO A 293 -19.16 27.20 -16.79
CA PRO A 293 -19.75 26.62 -15.59
C PRO A 293 -19.93 25.10 -15.70
N VAL A 294 -19.50 24.38 -14.67
CA VAL A 294 -19.86 22.97 -14.47
C VAL A 294 -21.28 22.90 -13.90
N THR A 295 -22.17 22.26 -14.66
CA THR A 295 -23.52 21.86 -14.26
C THR A 295 -23.47 20.96 -13.02
N PRO A 296 -24.16 21.27 -11.91
CA PRO A 296 -24.28 20.35 -10.78
C PRO A 296 -25.39 19.32 -11.07
N LEU A 297 -25.07 18.03 -10.98
CA LEU A 297 -26.08 16.96 -10.83
C LEU A 297 -26.55 16.87 -9.36
N PRO A 298 -27.79 16.41 -9.11
CA PRO A 298 -28.56 16.76 -7.93
C PRO A 298 -28.16 15.98 -6.68
N ASP A 299 -27.99 16.72 -5.59
CA ASP A 299 -27.95 16.26 -4.22
C ASP A 299 -29.37 15.84 -3.79
N VAL A 300 -29.66 14.54 -3.86
CA VAL A 300 -30.94 14.00 -3.39
C VAL A 300 -30.76 13.46 -1.97
N SER A 301 -31.10 14.35 -1.03
CA SER A 301 -31.73 14.07 0.28
C SER A 301 -31.04 13.11 1.26
N SER A 302 -29.74 13.30 1.54
CA SER A 302 -29.06 12.49 2.56
C SER A 302 -29.52 12.75 4.01
N ASP A 303 -30.20 13.87 4.30
CA ASP A 303 -30.54 14.28 5.68
C ASP A 303 -31.83 13.64 6.19
N GLY A 304 -32.87 13.54 5.34
CA GLY A 304 -34.17 12.96 5.72
C GLY A 304 -34.15 11.45 5.93
N ASP A 305 -33.25 10.74 5.27
CA ASP A 305 -33.07 9.28 5.42
C ASP A 305 -32.45 8.93 6.78
N VAL A 306 -31.62 9.83 7.33
CA VAL A 306 -30.92 9.63 8.62
C VAL A 306 -31.89 9.84 9.78
N SER A 307 -32.69 10.91 9.76
CA SER A 307 -33.67 11.18 10.83
C SER A 307 -34.72 10.07 10.95
N ARG A 308 -35.23 9.55 9.83
CA ARG A 308 -36.17 8.42 9.84
C ARG A 308 -35.55 7.15 10.38
N LEU A 309 -34.30 6.87 10.02
CA LEU A 309 -33.57 5.69 10.51
C LEU A 309 -33.34 5.76 12.03
N VAL A 310 -33.08 6.95 12.58
CA VAL A 310 -32.96 7.18 14.03
C VAL A 310 -34.29 6.87 14.74
N ASP A 311 -35.40 7.41 14.24
CA ASP A 311 -36.73 7.20 14.84
C ASP A 311 -37.17 5.72 14.80
N ASP A 312 -36.86 5.01 13.71
CA ASP A 312 -37.19 3.59 13.56
C ASP A 312 -36.32 2.65 14.41
N ILE A 313 -35.07 3.05 14.69
CA ILE A 313 -34.21 2.35 15.65
C ILE A 313 -34.70 2.61 17.08
N ALA A 314 -35.06 3.85 17.41
CA ALA A 314 -35.61 4.20 18.72
C ALA A 314 -36.96 3.51 19.00
N ALA A 315 -37.78 3.32 17.96
CA ALA A 315 -39.03 2.55 18.04
C ALA A 315 -38.83 1.02 17.98
N GLY A 316 -37.59 0.53 17.91
CA GLY A 316 -37.27 -0.90 17.91
C GLY A 316 -37.61 -1.65 16.61
N ARG A 317 -37.96 -0.93 15.53
CA ARG A 317 -38.33 -1.52 14.23
C ARG A 317 -37.11 -1.98 13.43
N VAL A 318 -35.95 -1.37 13.65
CA VAL A 318 -34.68 -1.70 12.97
C VAL A 318 -33.58 -1.84 14.02
N ARG A 319 -32.77 -2.90 13.94
CA ARG A 319 -31.57 -3.02 14.79
C ARG A 319 -30.46 -2.15 14.19
N ALA A 320 -29.68 -1.48 15.04
CA ALA A 320 -28.51 -0.68 14.65
C ALA A 320 -27.30 -1.53 14.17
N THR A 321 -27.55 -2.53 13.33
CA THR A 321 -26.53 -3.39 12.70
C THR A 321 -26.42 -3.05 11.21
N VAL A 322 -25.22 -3.17 10.65
CA VAL A 322 -24.97 -2.86 9.22
C VAL A 322 -25.84 -3.73 8.31
N ALA A 323 -26.07 -5.00 8.68
CA ALA A 323 -26.88 -5.92 7.90
C ALA A 323 -28.36 -5.52 7.86
N ASP A 324 -28.92 -5.08 8.98
CA ASP A 324 -30.33 -4.68 9.05
C ASP A 324 -30.56 -3.30 8.43
N ILE A 325 -29.66 -2.34 8.63
CA ILE A 325 -29.69 -1.03 7.93
C ILE A 325 -29.66 -1.23 6.41
N ARG A 326 -28.84 -2.16 5.93
CA ARG A 326 -28.74 -2.48 4.50
C ARG A 326 -30.04 -3.06 3.93
N ARG A 327 -30.68 -3.98 4.66
CA ARG A 327 -31.97 -4.57 4.24
C ARG A 327 -33.09 -3.54 4.28
N TYR A 328 -33.09 -2.67 5.28
CA TYR A 328 -34.12 -1.67 5.49
C TYR A 328 -34.10 -0.57 4.41
N LEU A 329 -32.91 -0.09 4.03
CA LEU A 329 -32.73 1.00 3.07
C LEU A 329 -32.38 0.53 1.64
N GLY A 330 -32.19 -0.76 1.42
CA GLY A 330 -31.77 -1.32 0.13
C GLY A 330 -30.42 -0.79 -0.38
N CYS A 331 -29.53 -0.36 0.53
CA CYS A 331 -28.32 0.38 0.18
C CYS A 331 -27.06 -0.50 0.06
N SER A 332 -25.94 0.07 -0.41
CA SER A 332 -24.66 -0.64 -0.47
C SER A 332 -24.03 -0.82 0.93
N GLN A 333 -23.16 -1.82 1.10
CA GLN A 333 -22.49 -2.07 2.38
C GLN A 333 -21.69 -0.86 2.89
N ALA A 334 -21.03 -0.13 1.98
CA ALA A 334 -20.26 1.07 2.32
C ALA A 334 -21.18 2.18 2.87
N ARG A 335 -22.35 2.40 2.24
CA ARG A 335 -23.34 3.37 2.70
C ARG A 335 -23.95 2.98 4.04
N ALA A 336 -24.30 1.70 4.23
CA ALA A 336 -24.78 1.20 5.52
C ALA A 336 -23.74 1.33 6.65
N SER A 337 -22.45 1.14 6.35
CA SER A 337 -21.38 1.34 7.34
C SER A 337 -21.14 2.81 7.69
N ALA A 338 -21.28 3.72 6.72
CA ALA A 338 -21.18 5.16 6.96
C ALA A 338 -22.35 5.67 7.81
N LEU A 339 -23.57 5.26 7.49
CA LEU A 339 -24.78 5.58 8.27
C LEU A 339 -24.70 5.04 9.70
N ARG A 340 -24.19 3.82 9.90
CA ARG A 340 -23.98 3.29 11.26
C ARG A 340 -22.99 4.13 12.07
N ARG A 341 -21.94 4.67 11.46
CA ARG A 341 -20.98 5.56 12.16
C ARG A 341 -21.64 6.88 12.54
N GLN A 342 -22.40 7.49 11.64
CA GLN A 342 -23.17 8.70 11.92
C GLN A 342 -24.20 8.47 13.05
N LEU A 343 -24.86 7.32 13.09
CA LEU A 343 -25.77 6.96 14.18
C LEU A 343 -25.06 6.81 15.53
N VAL A 344 -23.83 6.31 15.56
CA VAL A 344 -23.02 6.19 16.79
C VAL A 344 -22.55 7.56 17.28
N GLU A 345 -22.25 8.49 16.35
CA GLU A 345 -21.91 9.88 16.67
C GLU A 345 -23.12 10.68 17.18
N LEU A 346 -24.31 10.40 16.65
CA LEU A 346 -25.58 11.05 17.03
C LEU A 346 -26.26 10.44 18.26
N ALA A 347 -25.86 9.23 18.68
CA ALA A 347 -26.35 8.58 19.88
C ALA A 347 -25.27 8.59 20.99
N PRO A 348 -25.01 9.74 21.65
CA PRO A 348 -24.37 9.71 22.94
C PRO A 348 -25.31 8.98 23.90
N THR A 349 -24.83 7.87 24.41
CA THR A 349 -25.47 7.03 25.42
C THR A 349 -26.13 7.85 26.54
N ASN A 350 -27.43 7.65 26.75
CA ASN A 350 -28.00 7.65 28.11
C ASN A 350 -27.29 6.57 28.94
#